data_AF-A0A972XLX7-F1
#
_entry.id   AF-A0A972XLX7-F1
#
_cell.length_a   1.000
_cell.length_b   1.000
_cell.length_c   1.000
_cell.angle_alpha   90.00
_cell.angle_beta   90.00
_cell.angle_gamma   90.00
#
_symmetry.space_group_name_H-M   'P 1'
#
loop_
_entity.id
_entity.type
_entity.pdbx_description
1 polymer ?
#
loop_
_entity_poly.entity_id
_entity_poly.type
_entity_poly.pdbx_seq_one_letter_code
_entity_poly.pdbx_strand_id
1 'polypeptide(L)'
;MIFNRMDKTFYRGDNCHAYHFFRKGVLHSTGGYGFWRTNNHIIYFDEKSKEWEAYSSTGTPPQGIYGGFVAYIPEKDELISFMNYTHDVNVNNGTFFRDKAIYRYSFKNNKWAQIGSVYSKIFLELFDKANPDPHNGHYFTGKYFIMPAIPFSGFQEYYAINARTLEIFNFKDYANRLTRFNIYSHESKVIEVLRNKELVLNIRPNQSEKVVYVDSQLENVDALFLNLKSVGFINEQIWYQSEMFNWYLSLLLIAIIVWGVLKKGKSLFFKRFKYANELKFSGNLINKSTIFLLKRLVDTYTTGGIDVDETNSILRLTTLAHDAQRYKRSAIVKEANVKLALLTNCHDTIQRQDSDLDRRQKRYMINSLAINAVKDFLKP
;
A
#
# COMPACT_ATOMS: atom_id res chain seq x y z
N MET A 1 16.22 -1.30 61.99
CA MET A 1 15.39 -0.33 61.25
C MET A 1 13.96 -0.86 61.30
N ILE A 2 13.03 -0.11 61.87
CA ILE A 2 11.61 -0.50 61.93
C ILE A 2 10.95 0.14 60.71
N PHE A 3 10.39 -0.68 59.82
CA PHE A 3 9.62 -0.19 58.68
C PHE A 3 8.17 -0.03 59.10
N ASN A 4 7.65 1.20 59.00
CA ASN A 4 6.25 1.49 59.27
C ASN A 4 5.49 1.59 57.95
N ARG A 5 4.33 0.93 57.88
CA ARG A 5 3.41 1.07 56.76
C ARG A 5 2.85 2.48 56.73
N MET A 6 2.96 3.15 55.59
CA MET A 6 2.56 4.56 55.42
C MET A 6 1.15 4.72 54.80
N ASP A 7 0.68 3.73 54.06
CA ASP A 7 -0.60 3.75 53.37
C ASP A 7 -1.72 3.08 54.19
N LYS A 8 -2.97 3.48 53.93
CA LYS A 8 -4.18 2.88 54.51
C LYS A 8 -4.87 1.87 53.57
N THR A 9 -4.33 1.73 52.36
CA THR A 9 -4.88 0.88 51.30
C THR A 9 -5.01 -0.60 51.72
N PHE A 10 -5.79 -1.37 51.00
CA PHE A 10 -5.74 -2.83 51.05
C PHE A 10 -5.30 -3.36 49.68
N TYR A 11 -4.42 -4.36 49.67
CA TYR A 11 -4.01 -5.00 48.43
C TYR A 11 -5.21 -5.74 47.83
N ARG A 12 -5.75 -5.23 46.71
CA ARG A 12 -6.94 -5.80 46.03
C ARG A 12 -6.61 -6.76 44.90
N GLY A 13 -5.34 -6.85 44.49
CA GLY A 13 -4.91 -7.68 43.36
C GLY A 13 -5.38 -7.19 41.99
N ASP A 14 -5.67 -5.87 41.84
CA ASP A 14 -6.12 -5.27 40.58
C ASP A 14 -4.95 -4.88 39.63
N ASN A 15 -3.78 -4.63 40.21
CA ASN A 15 -2.64 -3.98 39.56
C ASN A 15 -1.35 -4.80 39.69
N CYS A 16 -1.46 -6.13 39.63
CA CYS A 16 -0.29 -7.03 39.63
C CYS A 16 0.63 -6.68 38.44
N HIS A 17 1.94 -6.59 38.69
CA HIS A 17 2.95 -6.21 37.69
C HIS A 17 2.73 -4.85 37.01
N ALA A 18 2.02 -3.92 37.68
CA ALA A 18 1.91 -2.55 37.20
C ALA A 18 3.27 -1.84 37.16
N TYR A 19 3.40 -0.87 36.24
CA TYR A 19 4.59 -0.02 36.16
C TYR A 19 4.50 1.11 37.18
N HIS A 20 5.49 1.20 38.06
CA HIS A 20 5.56 2.21 39.12
C HIS A 20 6.61 3.27 38.81
N PHE A 21 6.29 4.55 39.07
CA PHE A 21 7.20 5.66 38.83
C PHE A 21 6.90 6.85 39.75
N PHE A 22 7.90 7.69 39.97
CA PHE A 22 7.72 8.95 40.67
C PHE A 22 7.53 10.10 39.68
N ARG A 23 6.51 10.91 39.91
CA ARG A 23 6.23 12.15 39.19
C ARG A 23 6.03 13.26 40.19
N LYS A 24 6.87 14.30 40.12
CA LYS A 24 6.82 15.48 41.03
C LYS A 24 6.77 15.09 42.51
N GLY A 25 7.55 14.08 42.90
CA GLY A 25 7.61 13.57 44.28
C GLY A 25 6.48 12.62 44.69
N VAL A 26 5.47 12.40 43.82
CA VAL A 26 4.33 11.52 44.10
C VAL A 26 4.51 10.19 43.40
N LEU A 27 4.26 9.09 44.13
CA LEU A 27 4.28 7.73 43.58
C LEU A 27 3.05 7.50 42.69
N HIS A 28 3.28 6.98 41.50
CA HIS A 28 2.27 6.62 40.52
C HIS A 28 2.39 5.15 40.14
N SER A 29 1.29 4.56 39.70
CA SER A 29 1.20 3.21 39.15
C SER A 29 0.35 3.24 37.90
N THR A 30 0.74 2.48 36.87
CA THR A 30 -0.03 2.36 35.63
C THR A 30 -0.10 0.93 35.14
N GLY A 31 -1.28 0.55 34.69
CA GLY A 31 -1.53 -0.77 34.12
C GLY A 31 -1.53 -1.88 35.14
N GLY A 32 -1.22 -3.07 34.66
CA GLY A 32 -1.17 -4.30 35.42
C GLY A 32 -2.28 -5.27 35.04
N TYR A 33 -2.32 -6.35 35.79
CA TYR A 33 -3.30 -7.42 35.68
C TYR A 33 -4.06 -7.59 36.98
N GLY A 34 -5.36 -7.81 36.86
CA GLY A 34 -6.21 -8.06 38.01
C GLY A 34 -7.63 -8.41 37.59
N PHE A 35 -8.32 -9.16 38.43
CA PHE A 35 -9.68 -9.61 38.16
C PHE A 35 -9.87 -10.21 36.75
N TRP A 36 -8.95 -11.10 36.34
CA TRP A 36 -9.00 -11.81 35.05
C TRP A 36 -8.94 -10.89 33.81
N ARG A 37 -8.40 -9.69 33.96
CA ARG A 37 -8.18 -8.74 32.86
C ARG A 37 -6.94 -7.88 33.05
N THR A 38 -6.42 -7.35 31.95
CA THR A 38 -5.43 -6.26 32.01
C THR A 38 -6.13 -4.92 32.04
N ASN A 39 -5.47 -3.93 32.64
CA ASN A 39 -6.01 -2.58 32.75
C ASN A 39 -5.01 -1.56 32.16
N ASN A 40 -5.47 -0.32 31.97
CA ASN A 40 -4.68 0.81 31.51
C ASN A 40 -4.80 2.03 32.43
N HIS A 41 -5.34 1.85 33.65
CA HIS A 41 -5.58 2.96 34.54
C HIS A 41 -4.24 3.57 34.98
N ILE A 42 -4.27 4.86 35.31
CA ILE A 42 -3.14 5.55 35.91
C ILE A 42 -3.63 6.03 37.28
N ILE A 43 -2.99 5.55 38.33
CA ILE A 43 -3.30 5.89 39.70
C ILE A 43 -2.10 6.54 40.38
N TYR A 44 -2.36 7.36 41.40
CA TYR A 44 -1.33 8.02 42.19
C TYR A 44 -1.67 7.92 43.68
N PHE A 45 -0.62 7.89 44.50
CA PHE A 45 -0.79 7.90 45.94
C PHE A 45 -1.07 9.32 46.43
N ASP A 46 -2.26 9.56 46.99
CA ASP A 46 -2.60 10.82 47.62
C ASP A 46 -2.11 10.82 49.08
N GLU A 47 -1.16 11.70 49.38
CA GLU A 47 -0.54 11.76 50.69
C GLU A 47 -1.51 12.21 51.80
N LYS A 48 -2.56 12.96 51.45
CA LYS A 48 -3.55 13.46 52.43
C LYS A 48 -4.47 12.36 52.89
N SER A 49 -5.08 11.63 51.97
CA SER A 49 -5.96 10.49 52.27
C SER A 49 -5.18 9.24 52.70
N LYS A 50 -3.91 9.11 52.29
CA LYS A 50 -3.10 7.89 52.37
C LYS A 50 -3.68 6.73 51.56
N GLU A 51 -4.35 7.06 50.46
CA GLU A 51 -5.01 6.13 49.53
C GLU A 51 -4.54 6.37 48.08
N TRP A 52 -4.97 5.50 47.16
CA TRP A 52 -4.71 5.65 45.73
C TRP A 52 -5.90 6.27 45.01
N GLU A 53 -5.61 7.29 44.21
CA GLU A 53 -6.58 8.03 43.41
C GLU A 53 -6.30 7.85 41.91
N ALA A 54 -7.35 7.88 41.08
CA ALA A 54 -7.24 7.63 39.65
C ALA A 54 -7.25 8.92 38.82
N TYR A 55 -6.45 8.96 37.75
CA TYR A 55 -6.59 9.98 36.72
C TYR A 55 -7.75 9.65 35.79
N SER A 56 -8.62 10.62 35.57
CA SER A 56 -9.57 10.57 34.45
C SER A 56 -8.83 10.84 33.14
N SER A 57 -8.66 9.78 32.34
CA SER A 57 -7.92 9.83 31.07
C SER A 57 -8.87 9.83 29.87
N THR A 58 -8.52 10.53 28.80
CA THR A 58 -9.29 10.56 27.53
C THR A 58 -8.42 10.23 26.32
N GLY A 59 -9.01 10.17 25.13
CA GLY A 59 -8.27 9.96 23.87
C GLY A 59 -8.26 8.50 23.43
N THR A 60 -7.12 8.03 22.92
CA THR A 60 -6.94 6.66 22.38
C THR A 60 -5.98 5.87 23.27
N PRO A 61 -6.44 5.37 24.44
CA PRO A 61 -5.59 4.60 25.34
C PRO A 61 -5.32 3.19 24.78
N PRO A 62 -4.21 2.55 25.20
CA PRO A 62 -4.05 1.10 24.99
C PRO A 62 -5.17 0.35 25.70
N GLN A 63 -5.61 -0.78 25.17
CA GLN A 63 -6.66 -1.60 25.81
C GLN A 63 -6.20 -2.18 27.16
N GLY A 64 -4.90 -2.43 27.31
CA GLY A 64 -4.27 -2.83 28.56
C GLY A 64 -2.77 -2.56 28.51
N ILE A 65 -2.16 -2.37 29.68
CA ILE A 65 -0.73 -2.13 29.85
C ILE A 65 -0.19 -3.24 30.75
N TYR A 66 0.38 -4.29 30.15
CA TYR A 66 0.86 -5.46 30.85
C TYR A 66 1.95 -6.17 30.04
N GLY A 67 3.08 -6.50 30.66
CA GLY A 67 4.19 -7.23 30.04
C GLY A 67 4.84 -6.56 28.81
N GLY A 68 4.46 -5.33 28.49
CA GLY A 68 5.02 -4.49 27.44
C GLY A 68 5.93 -3.40 28.01
N PHE A 69 6.47 -2.58 27.12
CA PHE A 69 7.39 -1.51 27.49
C PHE A 69 6.60 -0.30 27.97
N VAL A 70 6.96 0.24 29.15
CA VAL A 70 6.35 1.43 29.73
C VAL A 70 7.41 2.29 30.38
N ALA A 71 7.41 3.59 30.10
CA ALA A 71 8.33 4.54 30.71
C ALA A 71 7.68 5.89 30.96
N TYR A 72 7.97 6.46 32.12
CA TYR A 72 7.76 7.88 32.40
C TYR A 72 8.95 8.71 31.91
N ILE A 73 8.65 9.82 31.22
CA ILE A 73 9.61 10.76 30.63
C ILE A 73 9.46 12.11 31.38
N PRO A 74 10.26 12.34 32.45
CA PRO A 74 10.08 13.51 33.32
C PRO A 74 10.19 14.85 32.60
N GLU A 75 11.10 14.97 31.63
CA GLU A 75 11.35 16.20 30.90
C GLU A 75 10.20 16.63 29.99
N LYS A 76 9.33 15.68 29.59
CA LYS A 76 8.13 15.96 28.78
C LYS A 76 6.84 15.95 29.61
N ASP A 77 6.90 15.39 30.82
CA ASP A 77 5.73 15.08 31.66
C ASP A 77 4.75 14.14 30.92
N GLU A 78 5.29 13.03 30.39
CA GLU A 78 4.57 12.07 29.53
C GLU A 78 4.92 10.61 29.87
N LEU A 79 3.99 9.68 29.61
CA LEU A 79 4.29 8.24 29.50
C LEU A 79 4.46 7.86 28.03
N ILE A 80 5.34 6.89 27.76
CA ILE A 80 5.38 6.14 26.51
C ILE A 80 5.13 4.66 26.81
N SER A 81 4.35 3.99 25.95
CA SER A 81 4.07 2.57 26.11
C SER A 81 3.86 1.86 24.77
N PHE A 82 4.34 0.62 24.62
CA PHE A 82 4.17 -0.19 23.41
C PHE A 82 4.37 -1.68 23.68
N MET A 83 3.90 -2.54 22.76
CA MET A 83 3.99 -4.01 22.86
C MET A 83 3.34 -4.58 24.11
N ASN A 84 2.23 -3.95 24.53
CA ASN A 84 1.48 -4.41 25.68
C ASN A 84 0.67 -5.66 25.35
N TYR A 85 0.49 -6.51 26.36
CA TYR A 85 -0.47 -7.58 26.31
C TYR A 85 -1.84 -7.12 26.80
N THR A 86 -2.86 -7.55 26.08
CA THR A 86 -4.26 -7.34 26.42
C THR A 86 -4.89 -8.69 26.71
N HIS A 87 -5.54 -8.81 27.86
CA HIS A 87 -6.24 -10.02 28.27
C HIS A 87 -7.55 -9.63 28.92
N ASP A 88 -8.64 -10.28 28.54
CA ASP A 88 -9.93 -10.15 29.21
C ASP A 88 -10.78 -11.39 28.91
N VAL A 89 -11.12 -12.14 29.96
CA VAL A 89 -11.90 -13.39 29.83
C VAL A 89 -13.23 -13.23 29.10
N ASN A 90 -13.84 -12.05 29.13
CA ASN A 90 -15.14 -11.78 28.48
C ASN A 90 -15.01 -11.22 27.06
N VAL A 91 -13.85 -10.64 26.70
CA VAL A 91 -13.65 -10.03 25.38
C VAL A 91 -12.90 -10.97 24.44
N ASN A 92 -11.92 -11.70 24.95
CA ASN A 92 -11.02 -12.51 24.12
C ASN A 92 -10.87 -13.96 24.59
N ASN A 93 -11.86 -14.47 25.33
CA ASN A 93 -11.86 -15.81 25.92
C ASN A 93 -10.59 -16.11 26.76
N GLY A 94 -10.01 -15.07 27.35
CA GLY A 94 -8.80 -15.18 28.18
C GLY A 94 -7.52 -15.39 27.39
N THR A 95 -7.51 -15.14 26.08
CA THR A 95 -6.28 -15.19 25.29
C THR A 95 -5.46 -13.92 25.48
N PHE A 96 -4.13 -14.04 25.50
CA PHE A 96 -3.27 -12.86 25.48
C PHE A 96 -3.09 -12.40 24.04
N PHE A 97 -3.58 -11.20 23.74
CA PHE A 97 -3.32 -10.52 22.47
C PHE A 97 -2.23 -9.48 22.66
N ARG A 98 -1.38 -9.30 21.65
CA ARG A 98 -0.28 -8.33 21.71
C ARG A 98 -0.55 -7.13 20.82
N ASP A 99 -0.54 -5.96 21.45
CA ASP A 99 -0.75 -4.69 20.79
C ASP A 99 0.57 -4.09 20.30
N LYS A 100 0.72 -3.97 18.99
CA LYS A 100 1.90 -3.37 18.34
C LYS A 100 1.87 -1.85 18.32
N ALA A 101 0.75 -1.21 18.69
CA ALA A 101 0.64 0.23 18.70
C ALA A 101 1.57 0.86 19.75
N ILE A 102 2.00 2.07 19.45
CA ILE A 102 2.84 2.90 20.32
C ILE A 102 1.96 4.03 20.83
N TYR A 103 1.87 4.13 22.15
CA TYR A 103 1.03 5.07 22.85
C TYR A 103 1.86 6.09 23.61
N ARG A 104 1.28 7.28 23.73
CA ARG A 104 1.78 8.35 24.58
C ARG A 104 0.65 8.88 25.44
N TYR A 105 0.93 9.06 26.72
CA TYR A 105 0.04 9.78 27.63
C TYR A 105 0.66 11.11 28.01
N SER A 106 -0.11 12.19 27.96
CA SER A 106 0.33 13.50 28.48
C SER A 106 -0.38 13.83 29.78
N PHE A 107 0.41 14.07 30.85
CA PHE A 107 -0.13 14.52 32.14
C PHE A 107 -0.57 15.98 32.14
N LYS A 108 -0.31 16.72 31.05
CA LYS A 108 -0.73 18.14 30.92
C LYS A 108 -2.22 18.26 30.68
N ASN A 109 -2.79 17.33 29.92
CA ASN A 109 -4.20 17.33 29.51
C ASN A 109 -4.90 15.99 29.77
N ASN A 110 -4.22 15.06 30.47
CA ASN A 110 -4.69 13.71 30.79
C ASN A 110 -5.22 12.95 29.57
N LYS A 111 -4.44 12.97 28.49
CA LYS A 111 -4.85 12.42 27.19
C LYS A 111 -3.86 11.39 26.67
N TRP A 112 -4.40 10.25 26.24
CA TRP A 112 -3.72 9.24 25.46
C TRP A 112 -3.79 9.54 23.96
N ALA A 113 -2.70 9.27 23.25
CA ALA A 113 -2.59 9.32 21.81
C ALA A 113 -1.81 8.11 21.29
N GLN A 114 -2.35 7.43 20.28
CA GLN A 114 -1.58 6.48 19.49
C GLN A 114 -0.71 7.27 18.50
N ILE A 115 0.60 7.12 18.61
CA ILE A 115 1.59 7.89 17.84
C ILE A 115 2.27 7.08 16.72
N GLY A 116 1.99 5.78 16.64
CA GLY A 116 2.53 4.89 15.62
C GLY A 116 2.33 3.43 16.00
N SER A 117 3.11 2.55 15.36
CA SER A 117 3.16 1.12 15.66
C SER A 117 4.60 0.62 15.53
N VAL A 118 4.87 -0.53 16.12
CA VAL A 118 6.13 -1.25 16.00
C VAL A 118 6.17 -2.01 14.67
N TYR A 119 7.14 -1.66 13.83
CA TYR A 119 7.37 -2.26 12.51
C TYR A 119 8.71 -2.99 12.39
N SER A 120 9.67 -2.70 13.27
CA SER A 120 11.01 -3.32 13.19
C SER A 120 10.94 -4.83 13.30
N LYS A 121 11.23 -5.51 12.19
CA LYS A 121 11.23 -6.98 12.10
C LYS A 121 12.24 -7.60 13.05
N ILE A 122 13.44 -7.03 13.16
CA ILE A 122 14.49 -7.48 14.08
C ILE A 122 13.96 -7.46 15.51
N PHE A 123 13.35 -6.36 15.93
CA PHE A 123 12.81 -6.23 17.27
C PHE A 123 11.63 -7.21 17.52
N LEU A 124 10.71 -7.33 16.57
CA LEU A 124 9.57 -8.26 16.70
C LEU A 124 10.05 -9.71 16.82
N GLU A 125 11.00 -10.15 15.97
CA GLU A 125 11.57 -11.49 16.04
C GLU A 125 12.33 -11.75 17.34
N LEU A 126 13.07 -10.76 17.84
CA LEU A 126 13.76 -10.86 19.13
C LEU A 126 12.76 -10.98 20.27
N PHE A 127 11.75 -10.13 20.29
CA PHE A 127 10.73 -10.13 21.33
C PHE A 127 9.92 -11.43 21.30
N ASP A 128 9.52 -11.93 20.12
CA ASP A 128 8.81 -13.20 19.97
C ASP A 128 9.62 -14.40 20.47
N LYS A 129 10.94 -14.41 20.21
CA LYS A 129 11.86 -15.43 20.72
C LYS A 129 12.17 -15.29 22.21
N ALA A 130 12.18 -14.05 22.72
CA ALA A 130 12.51 -13.75 24.11
C ALA A 130 11.35 -13.99 25.07
N ASN A 131 10.11 -13.94 24.58
CA ASN A 131 8.96 -13.60 25.40
C ASN A 131 7.70 -14.45 25.09
N PRO A 132 7.66 -15.74 25.47
CA PRO A 132 6.40 -16.46 25.61
C PRO A 132 5.63 -16.05 26.89
N ASP A 133 6.30 -15.39 27.85
CA ASP A 133 5.77 -15.06 29.16
C ASP A 133 5.82 -13.54 29.43
N PRO A 134 4.67 -12.85 29.57
CA PRO A 134 4.58 -11.40 29.82
C PRO A 134 5.39 -10.90 31.03
N HIS A 135 5.85 -11.79 31.91
CA HIS A 135 6.66 -11.44 33.08
C HIS A 135 8.17 -11.28 32.80
N ASN A 136 8.66 -11.67 31.61
CA ASN A 136 10.08 -11.80 31.35
C ASN A 136 10.63 -10.88 30.24
N GLY A 137 11.74 -10.21 30.53
CA GLY A 137 12.77 -9.96 29.52
C GLY A 137 13.11 -8.52 29.19
N HIS A 138 12.50 -7.50 29.83
CA HIS A 138 12.94 -6.13 29.61
C HIS A 138 12.93 -5.27 30.87
N TYR A 139 13.85 -4.31 30.92
CA TYR A 139 14.02 -3.42 32.06
C TYR A 139 14.20 -1.98 31.59
N PHE A 140 13.51 -1.03 32.25
CA PHE A 140 13.67 0.39 31.95
C PHE A 140 14.69 1.04 32.89
N THR A 141 15.81 1.49 32.32
CA THR A 141 16.91 2.13 33.06
C THR A 141 16.67 3.60 33.35
N GLY A 142 15.50 4.15 33.00
CA GLY A 142 15.19 5.58 33.01
C GLY A 142 15.48 6.31 31.70
N LYS A 143 16.31 5.73 30.82
CA LYS A 143 16.54 6.22 29.45
C LYS A 143 16.33 5.14 28.41
N TYR A 144 16.87 3.95 28.65
CA TYR A 144 16.78 2.82 27.73
C TYR A 144 15.91 1.72 28.29
N PHE A 145 15.16 1.05 27.43
CA PHE A 145 14.67 -0.29 27.69
C PHE A 145 15.74 -1.28 27.29
N ILE A 146 16.23 -2.11 28.22
CA ILE A 146 17.23 -3.14 27.96
C ILE A 146 16.53 -4.49 27.85
N MET A 147 16.85 -5.23 26.79
CA MET A 147 16.35 -6.58 26.52
C MET A 147 17.52 -7.50 26.12
N PRO A 148 17.72 -8.67 26.74
CA PRO A 148 18.74 -9.61 26.33
C PRO A 148 18.34 -10.36 25.05
N ALA A 149 19.34 -10.75 24.25
CA ALA A 149 19.15 -11.64 23.10
C ALA A 149 19.09 -13.11 23.57
N ILE A 150 18.16 -13.88 23.02
CA ILE A 150 18.03 -15.34 23.25
C ILE A 150 18.68 -16.11 22.08
N PRO A 151 19.30 -17.28 22.31
CA PRO A 151 19.46 -17.99 23.59
C PRO A 151 20.69 -17.52 24.36
N PHE A 152 20.68 -17.74 25.68
CA PHE A 152 21.74 -17.41 26.65
C PHE A 152 23.09 -18.13 26.41
N SER A 153 23.51 -18.34 25.16
CA SER A 153 24.74 -19.02 24.78
C SER A 153 25.91 -18.03 24.74
N GLY A 154 26.58 -17.87 25.88
CA GLY A 154 27.99 -17.46 25.99
C GLY A 154 28.38 -16.01 25.62
N PHE A 155 27.62 -15.34 24.77
CA PHE A 155 27.79 -13.92 24.45
C PHE A 155 26.56 -13.17 24.94
N GLN A 156 26.78 -12.28 25.91
CA GLN A 156 25.74 -11.50 26.58
C GLN A 156 25.35 -10.31 25.69
N GLU A 157 24.64 -10.62 24.60
CA GLU A 157 24.14 -9.62 23.67
C GLU A 157 22.84 -9.00 24.19
N TYR A 158 22.76 -7.68 24.16
CA TYR A 158 21.66 -6.87 24.63
C TYR A 158 21.20 -5.90 23.55
N TYR A 159 19.90 -5.68 23.51
CA TYR A 159 19.28 -4.62 22.74
C TYR A 159 18.80 -3.54 23.70
N ALA A 160 19.20 -2.30 23.43
CA ALA A 160 18.73 -1.13 24.16
C ALA A 160 17.86 -0.27 23.26
N ILE A 161 16.68 0.10 23.74
CA ILE A 161 15.75 0.96 23.02
C ILE A 161 15.65 2.27 23.77
N ASN A 162 16.03 3.37 23.14
CA ASN A 162 15.89 4.69 23.75
C ASN A 162 14.41 5.06 23.85
N ALA A 163 13.88 5.24 25.07
CA ALA A 163 12.46 5.53 25.28
C ALA A 163 12.01 6.89 24.71
N ARG A 164 12.94 7.79 24.37
CA ARG A 164 12.62 9.12 23.82
C ARG A 164 12.57 9.11 22.29
N THR A 165 13.49 8.41 21.67
CA THR A 165 13.69 8.40 20.21
C THR A 165 13.19 7.14 19.55
N LEU A 166 12.96 6.07 20.31
CA LEU A 166 12.57 4.74 19.83
C LEU A 166 13.65 4.04 18.97
N GLU A 167 14.87 4.54 19.07
CA GLU A 167 16.06 4.00 18.41
C GLU A 167 16.59 2.76 19.14
N ILE A 168 17.04 1.77 18.38
CA ILE A 168 17.53 0.48 18.86
C ILE A 168 19.05 0.44 18.72
N PHE A 169 19.71 0.03 19.78
CA PHE A 169 21.16 -0.21 19.83
C PHE A 169 21.42 -1.67 20.17
N ASN A 170 22.46 -2.25 19.58
CA ASN A 170 22.97 -3.56 19.93
C ASN A 170 24.25 -3.42 20.74
N PHE A 171 24.33 -4.12 21.87
CA PHE A 171 25.48 -4.12 22.76
C PHE A 171 25.89 -5.56 23.06
N LYS A 172 27.18 -5.86 22.88
CA LYS A 172 27.75 -7.15 23.26
C LYS A 172 28.58 -6.96 24.52
N ASP A 173 28.13 -7.58 25.61
CA ASP A 173 28.70 -7.37 26.93
C ASP A 173 29.90 -8.29 27.20
N TYR A 174 30.99 -8.12 26.46
CA TYR A 174 32.20 -8.95 26.61
C TYR A 174 32.86 -8.84 28.00
N ALA A 175 32.60 -7.74 28.72
CA ALA A 175 33.15 -7.48 30.05
C ALA A 175 32.18 -7.87 31.19
N ASN A 176 31.02 -8.46 30.87
CA ASN A 176 29.97 -8.83 31.81
C ASN A 176 29.49 -7.64 32.68
N ARG A 177 29.47 -6.42 32.16
CA ARG A 177 29.04 -5.20 32.87
C ARG A 177 27.53 -5.20 33.12
N LEU A 178 26.71 -5.57 32.13
CA LEU A 178 25.25 -5.69 32.23
C LEU A 178 24.78 -7.07 32.69
N THR A 179 25.49 -8.16 32.43
CA THR A 179 25.04 -9.48 32.94
C THR A 179 25.20 -9.62 34.43
N ARG A 180 26.06 -8.81 35.03
CA ARG A 180 26.09 -8.67 36.48
C ARG A 180 24.97 -7.76 37.02
N PHE A 181 24.09 -7.22 36.17
CA PHE A 181 22.80 -6.69 36.61
C PHE A 181 21.79 -7.84 36.64
N ASN A 182 21.01 -7.95 37.72
CA ASN A 182 19.90 -8.88 37.71
C ASN A 182 18.73 -8.17 37.05
N ILE A 183 18.59 -8.37 35.75
CA ILE A 183 17.59 -7.69 34.89
C ILE A 183 16.23 -8.41 34.98
N TYR A 184 16.18 -9.59 35.61
CA TYR A 184 14.97 -10.39 35.80
C TYR A 184 14.42 -10.20 37.21
N SER A 185 13.17 -9.73 37.33
CA SER A 185 12.42 -9.87 38.57
C SER A 185 12.02 -11.34 38.71
N HIS A 186 12.78 -12.12 39.49
CA HIS A 186 12.24 -13.39 39.95
C HIS A 186 11.24 -13.09 41.07
N GLU A 187 10.02 -13.64 41.01
CA GLU A 187 8.92 -13.38 41.97
C GLU A 187 9.32 -13.54 43.44
N SER A 188 10.39 -14.29 43.72
CA SER A 188 10.94 -14.55 45.05
C SER A 188 12.01 -13.56 45.53
N LYS A 189 12.47 -12.62 44.68
CA LYS A 189 13.59 -11.70 45.01
C LYS A 189 13.25 -10.26 44.65
N VAL A 190 13.12 -9.41 45.67
CA VAL A 190 12.98 -7.95 45.52
C VAL A 190 14.31 -7.40 45.01
N ILE A 191 14.45 -7.25 43.70
CA ILE A 191 15.57 -6.55 43.09
C ILE A 191 15.14 -5.11 42.92
N GLU A 192 15.73 -4.22 43.71
CA GLU A 192 15.55 -2.79 43.52
C GLU A 192 16.61 -2.30 42.55
N VAL A 193 16.16 -1.72 41.43
CA VAL A 193 17.05 -1.02 40.52
C VAL A 193 16.76 0.46 40.64
N LEU A 194 17.75 1.21 41.13
CA LEU A 194 17.67 2.63 41.35
C LEU A 194 18.47 3.35 40.27
N ARG A 195 18.02 4.53 39.85
CA ARG A 195 18.74 5.36 38.89
C ARG A 195 19.02 6.72 39.47
N ASN A 196 20.26 7.19 39.30
CA ASN A 196 20.62 8.59 39.48
C ASN A 196 21.33 9.09 38.22
N LYS A 197 20.61 9.87 37.40
CA LYS A 197 21.10 10.36 36.10
C LYS A 197 21.59 9.19 35.22
N GLU A 198 22.87 9.12 34.91
CA GLU A 198 23.46 8.10 34.03
C GLU A 198 23.76 6.78 34.76
N LEU A 199 23.78 6.83 36.08
CA LEU A 199 24.15 5.70 36.92
C LEU A 199 22.92 4.86 37.27
N VAL A 200 23.05 3.56 37.09
CA VAL A 200 22.05 2.56 37.51
C VAL A 200 22.67 1.70 38.59
N LEU A 201 21.99 1.60 39.73
CA LEU A 201 22.35 0.79 40.88
C LEU A 201 21.41 -0.41 40.95
N ASN A 202 21.93 -1.62 40.89
CA ASN A 202 21.16 -2.85 41.12
C ASN A 202 21.45 -3.38 42.51
N ILE A 203 20.42 -3.52 43.34
CA ILE A 203 20.48 -4.06 44.69
C ILE A 203 20.02 -5.52 44.63
N ARG A 204 20.92 -6.44 44.97
CA ARG A 204 20.65 -7.88 45.00
C ARG A 204 20.57 -8.34 46.45
N PRO A 205 19.39 -8.71 46.96
CA PRO A 205 19.30 -9.38 48.25
C PRO A 205 19.87 -10.80 48.12
N ASN A 206 20.98 -11.07 48.79
CA ASN A 206 21.48 -12.44 48.94
C ASN A 206 20.85 -13.06 50.18
N GLN A 207 19.93 -14.00 49.99
CA GLN A 207 19.36 -14.78 51.09
C GLN A 207 20.33 -15.90 51.47
N SER A 208 21.33 -15.60 52.31
CA SER A 208 21.89 -16.61 53.19
C SER A 208 21.06 -16.63 54.47
N GLU A 209 20.71 -17.81 54.99
CA GLU A 209 19.75 -18.00 56.08
C GLU A 209 20.08 -17.26 57.40
N LYS A 210 21.23 -16.59 57.51
CA LYS A 210 21.62 -15.85 58.74
C LYS A 210 22.14 -14.44 58.53
N VAL A 211 22.39 -13.98 57.29
CA VAL A 211 22.81 -12.60 57.00
C VAL A 211 22.34 -12.20 55.61
N VAL A 212 21.56 -11.10 55.52
CA VAL A 212 21.24 -10.45 54.24
C VAL A 212 22.44 -9.62 53.83
N TYR A 213 23.26 -10.12 52.90
CA TYR A 213 24.23 -9.29 52.21
C TYR A 213 23.54 -8.61 51.02
N VAL A 214 23.67 -7.29 50.95
CA VAL A 214 23.29 -6.52 49.77
C VAL A 214 24.52 -6.40 48.91
N ASP A 215 24.57 -7.15 47.79
CA ASP A 215 25.50 -6.85 46.72
C ASP A 215 24.90 -5.74 45.87
N SER A 216 25.66 -4.67 45.65
CA SER A 216 25.21 -3.48 44.92
C SER A 216 26.15 -3.19 43.78
N GLN A 217 25.61 -3.08 42.56
CA GLN A 217 26.41 -2.80 41.38
C GLN A 217 25.97 -1.51 40.73
N LEU A 218 26.95 -0.62 40.50
CA LEU A 218 26.76 0.70 39.95
C LEU A 218 27.40 0.78 38.57
N GLU A 219 26.62 1.09 37.55
CA GLU A 219 27.11 1.16 36.18
C GLU A 219 26.60 2.42 35.48
N ASN A 220 27.47 3.07 34.70
CA ASN A 220 27.05 4.12 33.78
C ASN A 220 26.50 3.46 32.51
N VAL A 221 25.20 3.20 32.51
CA VAL A 221 24.52 2.52 31.40
C VAL A 221 24.54 3.40 30.15
N ASP A 222 24.37 4.72 30.30
CA ASP A 222 24.41 5.65 29.17
C ASP A 222 25.75 5.55 28.42
N ALA A 223 26.87 5.45 29.15
CA ALA A 223 28.20 5.30 28.58
C ALA A 223 28.41 3.99 27.80
N LEU A 224 27.69 2.92 28.13
CA LEU A 224 27.75 1.67 27.38
C LEU A 224 27.19 1.81 25.96
N PHE A 225 26.23 2.73 25.77
CA PHE A 225 25.52 2.91 24.50
C PHE A 225 25.92 4.16 23.72
N LEU A 226 26.79 5.04 24.25
CA LEU A 226 27.20 6.30 23.61
C LEU A 226 27.81 6.12 22.21
N ASN A 227 28.60 5.05 22.00
CA ASN A 227 29.35 4.83 20.77
C ASN A 227 28.84 3.66 19.93
N LEU A 228 27.70 3.08 20.31
CA LEU A 228 27.15 1.95 19.58
C LEU A 228 26.44 2.42 18.32
N LYS A 229 26.66 1.67 17.23
CA LYS A 229 25.96 1.92 15.97
C LYS A 229 24.48 1.57 16.15
N SER A 230 23.62 2.51 15.75
CA SER A 230 22.18 2.30 15.67
C SER A 230 21.84 1.14 14.73
N VAL A 231 20.93 0.29 15.17
CA VAL A 231 20.35 -0.83 14.39
C VAL A 231 19.16 -0.34 13.55
N GLY A 232 18.57 0.81 13.93
CA GLY A 232 17.35 1.37 13.35
C GLY A 232 16.34 1.75 14.43
N PHE A 233 15.12 2.11 14.04
CA PHE A 233 14.07 2.49 14.98
C PHE A 233 12.96 1.43 15.05
N ILE A 234 12.33 1.25 16.21
CA ILE A 234 11.24 0.26 16.33
C ILE A 234 10.01 0.63 15.48
N ASN A 235 9.80 1.93 15.23
CA ASN A 235 8.66 2.49 14.50
C ASN A 235 8.97 2.84 13.04
N GLU A 236 10.19 2.55 12.57
CA GLU A 236 10.55 2.80 11.18
C GLU A 236 9.91 1.73 10.28
N GLN A 237 8.95 2.17 9.46
CA GLN A 237 8.38 1.34 8.42
C GLN A 237 9.26 1.42 7.19
N ILE A 238 9.94 0.32 6.87
CA ILE A 238 10.74 0.21 5.66
C ILE A 238 9.79 0.21 4.45
N TRP A 239 9.69 1.34 3.75
CA TRP A 239 8.66 1.59 2.72
C TRP A 239 8.61 0.52 1.63
N TYR A 240 9.76 -0.02 1.20
CA TYR A 240 9.85 -1.07 0.18
C TYR A 240 9.55 -2.48 0.69
N GLN A 241 9.39 -2.66 2.01
CA GLN A 241 8.90 -3.92 2.60
C GLN A 241 7.41 -3.85 2.96
N SER A 242 6.75 -2.71 2.69
CA SER A 242 5.31 -2.57 2.93
C SER A 242 4.49 -3.37 1.93
N GLU A 243 3.33 -3.88 2.36
CA GLU A 243 2.37 -4.54 1.46
C GLU A 243 1.93 -3.62 0.32
N MET A 244 1.81 -2.31 0.60
CA MET A 244 1.49 -1.29 -0.38
C MET A 244 2.52 -1.21 -1.51
N PHE A 245 3.81 -1.35 -1.18
CA PHE A 245 4.87 -1.36 -2.19
C PHE A 245 4.85 -2.64 -3.03
N ASN A 246 4.54 -3.79 -2.43
CA ASN A 246 4.35 -5.04 -3.18
C ASN A 246 3.20 -4.92 -4.19
N TRP A 247 2.06 -4.34 -3.77
CA TRP A 247 0.95 -4.04 -4.68
C TRP A 247 1.36 -3.10 -5.81
N TYR A 248 2.11 -2.03 -5.50
CA TYR A 248 2.64 -1.13 -6.50
C TYR A 248 3.53 -1.85 -7.52
N LEU A 249 4.43 -2.73 -7.07
CA LEU A 249 5.32 -3.51 -7.94
C LEU A 249 4.54 -4.49 -8.82
N SER A 250 3.51 -5.15 -8.27
CA SER A 250 2.59 -6.00 -9.02
C SER A 250 1.81 -5.22 -10.09
N LEU A 251 1.29 -4.03 -9.75
CA LEU A 251 0.60 -3.16 -10.71
C LEU A 251 1.54 -2.67 -11.82
N LEU A 252 2.79 -2.34 -11.48
CA LEU A 252 3.81 -1.94 -12.44
C LEU A 252 4.15 -3.09 -13.41
N LEU A 253 4.28 -4.32 -12.91
CA LEU A 253 4.46 -5.52 -13.75
C LEU A 253 3.27 -5.75 -14.68
N ILE A 254 2.04 -5.63 -14.17
CA ILE A 254 0.81 -5.74 -14.99
C ILE A 254 0.81 -4.66 -16.08
N ALA A 255 1.15 -3.41 -15.74
CA ALA A 255 1.21 -2.31 -16.70
C ALA A 255 2.24 -2.58 -17.82
N ILE A 256 3.42 -3.13 -17.49
CA ILE A 256 4.44 -3.53 -18.48
C ILE A 256 3.92 -4.63 -19.40
N ILE A 257 3.23 -5.64 -18.86
CA ILE A 257 2.65 -6.73 -19.64
C ILE A 257 1.58 -6.19 -20.59
N VAL A 258 0.65 -5.37 -20.09
CA VAL A 258 -0.40 -4.73 -20.90
C VAL A 258 0.20 -3.88 -22.00
N TRP A 259 1.23 -3.08 -21.70
CA TRP A 259 1.92 -2.26 -22.69
C TRP A 259 2.62 -3.11 -23.76
N GLY A 260 3.26 -4.22 -23.37
CA GLY A 260 3.86 -5.18 -24.31
C GLY A 260 2.83 -5.82 -25.24
N VAL A 261 1.68 -6.23 -24.72
CA VAL A 261 0.56 -6.78 -25.51
C VAL A 261 -0.01 -5.74 -26.47
N LEU A 262 -0.25 -4.50 -26.00
CA LEU A 262 -0.75 -3.42 -26.85
C LEU A 262 0.22 -3.04 -27.96
N LYS A 263 1.53 -3.04 -27.70
CA LYS A 263 2.56 -2.82 -28.74
C LYS A 263 2.58 -3.92 -29.79
N LYS A 264 2.53 -5.20 -29.38
CA LYS A 264 2.43 -6.34 -30.32
C LYS A 264 1.10 -6.30 -31.10
N GLY A 265 -0.01 -5.99 -30.44
CA GLY A 265 -1.33 -5.86 -31.06
C GLY A 265 -1.38 -4.75 -32.11
N LYS A 266 -0.81 -3.57 -31.83
CA LYS A 266 -0.68 -2.48 -32.81
C LYS A 266 0.17 -2.89 -34.02
N SER A 267 1.30 -3.57 -33.80
CA SER A 267 2.18 -4.05 -34.90
C SER A 267 1.47 -5.04 -35.84
N LEU A 268 0.68 -5.98 -35.29
CA LEU A 268 -0.11 -6.93 -36.08
C LEU A 268 -1.27 -6.24 -36.81
N PHE A 269 -1.94 -5.28 -36.18
CA PHE A 269 -3.06 -4.54 -36.77
C PHE A 269 -2.62 -3.66 -37.95
N PHE A 270 -1.48 -2.95 -37.83
CA PHE A 270 -0.93 -2.13 -38.92
C PHE A 270 -0.44 -2.97 -40.10
N LYS A 271 0.15 -4.15 -39.87
CA LYS A 271 0.52 -5.07 -40.96
C LYS A 271 -0.71 -5.57 -41.73
N ARG A 272 -1.81 -5.87 -41.02
CA ARG A 272 -3.07 -6.34 -41.62
C ARG A 272 -3.78 -5.22 -42.41
N PHE A 273 -3.72 -3.98 -41.93
CA PHE A 273 -4.25 -2.81 -42.65
C PHE A 273 -3.44 -2.45 -43.90
N LYS A 274 -2.11 -2.57 -43.84
CA LYS A 274 -1.24 -2.30 -45.00
C LYS A 274 -1.47 -3.31 -46.12
N TYR A 275 -1.58 -4.61 -45.80
CA TYR A 275 -1.90 -5.66 -46.76
C TYR A 275 -3.31 -5.49 -47.38
N ALA A 276 -4.30 -5.08 -46.58
CA ALA A 276 -5.66 -4.85 -47.06
C ALA A 276 -5.78 -3.61 -47.98
N ASN A 277 -4.93 -2.61 -47.79
CA ASN A 277 -4.86 -1.43 -48.66
C ASN A 277 -4.05 -1.70 -49.95
N GLU A 278 -2.95 -2.46 -49.87
CA GLU A 278 -2.16 -2.85 -51.04
C GLU A 278 -2.93 -3.80 -51.99
N LEU A 279 -3.79 -4.68 -51.46
CA LEU A 279 -4.71 -5.52 -52.26
C LEU A 279 -5.87 -4.74 -52.90
N LYS A 280 -6.22 -3.56 -52.37
CA LYS A 280 -7.26 -2.68 -52.96
C LYS A 280 -6.70 -1.72 -54.03
N PHE A 281 -5.39 -1.56 -54.14
CA PHE A 281 -4.74 -0.58 -55.02
C PHE A 281 -3.92 -1.18 -56.18
N SER A 282 -3.87 -2.51 -56.30
CA SER A 282 -3.10 -3.20 -57.35
C SER A 282 -3.95 -3.51 -58.59
N GLY A 283 -3.72 -2.76 -59.68
CA GLY A 283 -3.53 -3.36 -61.02
C GLY A 283 -4.70 -3.53 -62.00
N ASN A 284 -5.78 -2.74 -61.98
CA ASN A 284 -6.64 -2.41 -63.15
C ASN A 284 -7.84 -1.58 -62.65
N LEU A 285 -7.62 -0.27 -62.43
CA LEU A 285 -8.59 0.54 -61.69
C LEU A 285 -9.94 0.68 -62.41
N ILE A 286 -9.99 0.65 -63.75
CA ILE A 286 -11.24 0.73 -64.53
C ILE A 286 -11.06 -0.05 -65.85
N ASN A 287 -12.00 -0.94 -66.21
CA ASN A 287 -11.95 -1.69 -67.47
C ASN A 287 -12.03 -0.73 -68.68
N LYS A 288 -11.39 -1.06 -69.82
CA LYS A 288 -11.37 -0.18 -71.02
C LYS A 288 -12.77 0.22 -71.46
N SER A 289 -13.74 -0.69 -71.42
CA SER A 289 -15.15 -0.41 -71.74
C SER A 289 -15.79 0.62 -70.81
N THR A 290 -15.42 0.62 -69.53
CA THR A 290 -15.91 1.60 -68.55
C THR A 290 -15.27 2.97 -68.76
N ILE A 291 -14.00 3.04 -69.20
CA ILE A 291 -13.38 4.32 -69.61
C ILE A 291 -14.11 4.93 -70.82
N PHE A 292 -14.45 4.11 -71.82
CA PHE A 292 -15.24 4.58 -72.97
C PHE A 292 -16.64 5.06 -72.55
N LEU A 293 -17.29 4.34 -71.63
CA LEU A 293 -18.56 4.76 -71.05
C LEU A 293 -18.44 6.12 -70.35
N LEU A 294 -17.41 6.32 -69.52
CA LEU A 294 -17.20 7.59 -68.82
C LEU A 294 -16.92 8.75 -69.77
N LYS A 295 -16.10 8.56 -70.81
CA LYS A 295 -15.87 9.58 -71.84
C LYS A 295 -17.19 10.00 -72.49
N ARG A 296 -17.99 9.03 -72.91
CA ARG A 296 -19.29 9.31 -73.55
C ARG A 296 -20.28 10.00 -72.62
N LEU A 297 -20.31 9.62 -71.34
CA LEU A 297 -21.16 10.26 -70.33
C LEU A 297 -20.72 11.70 -70.01
N VAL A 298 -19.42 12.00 -70.07
CA VAL A 298 -18.90 13.37 -69.93
C VAL A 298 -19.30 14.22 -71.13
N ASP A 299 -19.16 13.69 -72.35
CA ASP A 299 -19.53 14.41 -73.58
C ASP A 299 -21.03 14.74 -73.65
N THR A 300 -21.86 13.83 -73.14
CA THR A 300 -23.33 13.94 -73.16
C THR A 300 -23.90 14.50 -71.85
N TYR A 301 -23.05 14.99 -70.94
CA TYR A 301 -23.49 15.50 -69.64
C TYR A 301 -24.49 16.68 -69.80
N THR A 302 -24.25 17.57 -70.76
CA THR A 302 -25.12 18.73 -71.04
C THR A 302 -26.39 18.37 -71.81
N THR A 303 -26.44 17.19 -72.45
CA THR A 303 -27.57 16.73 -73.28
C THR A 303 -28.44 15.67 -72.59
N GLY A 304 -28.29 15.51 -71.27
CA GLY A 304 -29.10 14.58 -70.47
C GLY A 304 -28.61 13.13 -70.47
N GLY A 305 -27.32 12.89 -70.78
CA GLY A 305 -26.69 11.57 -70.76
C GLY A 305 -27.07 10.66 -71.93
N ILE A 306 -26.90 9.36 -71.75
CA ILE A 306 -27.11 8.34 -72.79
C ILE A 306 -28.27 7.39 -72.44
N ASP A 307 -28.91 6.80 -73.43
CA ASP A 307 -29.98 5.82 -73.20
C ASP A 307 -29.44 4.40 -72.90
N VAL A 308 -30.37 3.47 -72.65
CA VAL A 308 -30.04 2.07 -72.32
C VAL A 308 -29.38 1.34 -73.49
N ASP A 309 -29.79 1.60 -74.72
CA ASP A 309 -29.33 0.88 -75.91
C ASP A 309 -27.92 1.35 -76.31
N GLU A 310 -27.65 2.65 -76.23
CA GLU A 310 -26.34 3.25 -76.38
C GLU A 310 -25.39 2.75 -75.28
N THR A 311 -25.85 2.69 -74.03
CA THR A 311 -25.06 2.11 -72.92
C THR A 311 -24.70 0.66 -73.19
N ASN A 312 -25.66 -0.14 -73.67
CA ASN A 312 -25.43 -1.55 -74.02
C ASN A 312 -24.43 -1.70 -75.17
N SER A 313 -24.46 -0.81 -76.17
CA SER A 313 -23.52 -0.78 -77.29
C SER A 313 -22.08 -0.52 -76.81
N ILE A 314 -21.88 0.50 -75.96
CA ILE A 314 -20.56 0.85 -75.40
C ILE A 314 -19.98 -0.28 -74.54
N LEU A 315 -20.84 -0.94 -73.76
CA LEU A 315 -20.46 -2.07 -72.92
C LEU A 315 -20.36 -3.41 -73.68
N ARG A 316 -20.63 -3.42 -74.99
CA ARG A 316 -20.63 -4.62 -75.86
C ARG A 316 -21.58 -5.72 -75.37
N LEU A 317 -22.78 -5.32 -74.93
CA LEU A 317 -23.81 -6.23 -74.40
C LEU A 317 -24.93 -6.56 -75.40
N THR A 318 -24.95 -5.94 -76.59
CA THR A 318 -26.04 -6.04 -77.58
C THR A 318 -26.33 -7.46 -78.08
N THR A 319 -25.35 -8.36 -78.01
CA THR A 319 -25.49 -9.77 -78.44
C THR A 319 -26.20 -10.66 -77.41
N LEU A 320 -26.47 -10.17 -76.21
CA LEU A 320 -27.12 -10.92 -75.13
C LEU A 320 -28.64 -10.71 -75.13
N ALA A 321 -29.39 -11.66 -74.56
CA ALA A 321 -30.81 -11.49 -74.29
C ALA A 321 -31.09 -10.30 -73.35
N HIS A 322 -32.25 -9.66 -73.47
CA HIS A 322 -32.60 -8.42 -72.75
C HIS A 322 -32.42 -8.52 -71.22
N ASP A 323 -32.78 -9.64 -70.59
CA ASP A 323 -32.60 -9.83 -69.14
C ASP A 323 -31.12 -9.95 -68.75
N ALA A 324 -30.32 -10.64 -69.56
CA ALA A 324 -28.88 -10.76 -69.36
C ALA A 324 -28.16 -9.42 -69.57
N GLN A 325 -28.62 -8.61 -70.53
CA GLN A 325 -28.15 -7.22 -70.71
C GLN A 325 -28.41 -6.39 -69.46
N ARG A 326 -29.63 -6.41 -68.94
CA ARG A 326 -30.02 -5.66 -67.73
C ARG A 326 -29.17 -6.06 -66.53
N TYR A 327 -29.00 -7.36 -66.28
CA TYR A 327 -28.21 -7.87 -65.17
C TYR A 327 -26.73 -7.48 -65.29
N LYS A 328 -26.09 -7.75 -66.44
CA LYS A 328 -24.67 -7.43 -66.64
C LYS A 328 -24.40 -5.93 -66.63
N ARG A 329 -25.27 -5.11 -67.24
CA ARG A 329 -25.14 -3.65 -67.19
C ARG A 329 -25.20 -3.13 -65.76
N SER A 330 -26.17 -3.61 -64.96
CA SER A 330 -26.27 -3.21 -63.55
C SER A 330 -25.05 -3.63 -62.74
N ALA A 331 -24.50 -4.82 -62.99
CA ALA A 331 -23.30 -5.30 -62.32
C ALA A 331 -22.07 -4.44 -62.67
N ILE A 332 -21.87 -4.12 -63.95
CA ILE A 332 -20.76 -3.28 -64.43
C ILE A 332 -20.86 -1.85 -63.86
N VAL A 333 -22.05 -1.25 -63.86
CA VAL A 333 -22.25 0.10 -63.32
C VAL A 333 -22.02 0.12 -61.81
N LYS A 334 -22.49 -0.90 -61.08
CA LYS A 334 -22.25 -1.02 -59.64
C LYS A 334 -20.76 -1.17 -59.32
N GLU A 335 -20.06 -2.01 -60.07
CA GLU A 335 -18.60 -2.17 -59.93
C GLU A 335 -17.85 -0.87 -60.26
N ALA A 336 -18.25 -0.17 -61.33
CA ALA A 336 -17.69 1.11 -61.71
C ALA A 336 -17.90 2.17 -60.61
N ASN A 337 -19.10 2.28 -60.05
CA ASN A 337 -19.40 3.24 -58.97
C ASN A 337 -18.58 2.96 -57.70
N VAL A 338 -18.38 1.70 -57.31
CA VAL A 338 -17.52 1.36 -56.15
C VAL A 338 -16.09 1.82 -56.37
N LYS A 339 -15.57 1.64 -57.60
CA LYS A 339 -14.21 2.05 -57.96
C LYS A 339 -14.08 3.57 -58.10
N LEU A 340 -15.07 4.23 -58.70
CA LEU A 340 -15.13 5.68 -58.88
C LEU A 340 -15.40 6.44 -57.58
N ALA A 341 -16.03 5.82 -56.58
CA ALA A 341 -16.23 6.43 -55.27
C ALA A 341 -14.90 6.80 -54.59
N LEU A 342 -13.84 6.04 -54.84
CA LEU A 342 -12.50 6.34 -54.33
C LEU A 342 -11.86 7.56 -55.00
N LEU A 343 -12.23 7.86 -56.24
CA LEU A 343 -11.71 8.99 -57.02
C LEU A 343 -12.56 10.25 -56.85
N THR A 344 -13.88 10.08 -56.79
CA THR A 344 -14.86 11.16 -56.85
C THR A 344 -15.47 11.49 -55.48
N ASN A 345 -15.15 10.71 -54.44
CA ASN A 345 -15.76 10.76 -53.12
C ASN A 345 -17.31 10.66 -53.15
N CYS A 346 -17.85 10.03 -54.20
CA CYS A 346 -19.28 9.90 -54.45
C CYS A 346 -19.63 8.43 -54.74
N HIS A 347 -20.51 7.83 -53.93
CA HIS A 347 -20.88 6.43 -54.08
C HIS A 347 -21.73 6.13 -55.33
N ASP A 348 -22.42 7.13 -55.88
CA ASP A 348 -23.26 7.02 -57.08
C ASP A 348 -22.75 7.93 -58.20
N THR A 349 -21.52 7.70 -58.66
CA THR A 349 -20.91 8.50 -59.73
C THR A 349 -21.70 8.41 -61.05
N ILE A 350 -22.10 7.21 -61.46
CA ILE A 350 -22.98 6.95 -62.60
C ILE A 350 -24.37 6.65 -62.06
N GLN A 351 -25.36 7.45 -62.44
CA GLN A 351 -26.74 7.35 -62.00
C GLN A 351 -27.65 6.96 -63.16
N ARG A 352 -28.72 6.25 -62.83
CA ARG A 352 -29.82 5.93 -63.76
C ARG A 352 -31.01 6.81 -63.44
N GLN A 353 -31.37 7.71 -64.34
CA GLN A 353 -32.47 8.67 -64.17
C GLN A 353 -33.57 8.40 -65.22
N ASP A 354 -34.77 8.93 -64.99
CA ASP A 354 -35.85 8.93 -65.97
C ASP A 354 -35.56 9.94 -67.09
N SER A 355 -35.92 9.62 -68.33
CA SER A 355 -35.80 10.58 -69.43
C SER A 355 -36.84 11.69 -69.28
N ASP A 356 -36.45 12.94 -69.47
CA ASP A 356 -37.35 14.10 -69.42
C ASP A 356 -38.37 14.08 -70.58
N LEU A 357 -38.04 13.43 -71.69
CA LEU A 357 -38.90 13.30 -72.88
C LEU A 357 -39.92 12.17 -72.76
N ASP A 358 -39.54 11.06 -72.12
CA ASP A 358 -40.42 9.90 -71.88
C ASP A 358 -40.02 9.19 -70.58
N ARG A 359 -40.86 9.30 -69.55
CA ARG A 359 -40.64 8.68 -68.23
C ARG A 359 -40.59 7.15 -68.27
N ARG A 360 -40.97 6.50 -69.38
CA ARG A 360 -40.83 5.05 -69.56
C ARG A 360 -39.39 4.67 -69.94
N GLN A 361 -38.61 5.61 -70.43
CA GLN A 361 -37.21 5.42 -70.82
C GLN A 361 -36.27 5.85 -69.69
N LYS A 362 -35.16 5.12 -69.54
CA LYS A 362 -34.16 5.39 -68.51
C LYS A 362 -32.85 5.83 -69.17
N ARG A 363 -32.18 6.81 -68.59
CA ARG A 363 -30.89 7.33 -69.07
C ARG A 363 -29.81 7.19 -68.02
N TYR A 364 -28.57 7.03 -68.46
CA TYR A 364 -27.39 7.02 -67.61
C TYR A 364 -26.69 8.37 -67.68
N MET A 365 -26.39 8.93 -66.52
CA MET A 365 -25.75 10.25 -66.36
C MET A 365 -24.69 10.22 -65.26
N ILE A 366 -23.70 11.11 -65.35
CA ILE A 366 -22.76 11.35 -64.24
C ILE A 366 -23.42 12.27 -63.22
N ASN A 367 -23.23 12.00 -61.93
CA ASN A 367 -23.68 12.86 -60.85
C ASN A 367 -22.99 14.25 -60.95
N SER A 368 -23.75 15.34 -60.78
CA SER A 368 -23.23 16.71 -60.83
C SER A 368 -22.09 16.96 -59.84
N LEU A 369 -22.09 16.27 -58.68
CA LEU A 369 -21.02 16.39 -57.69
C LEU A 369 -19.70 15.73 -58.15
N ALA A 370 -19.77 14.77 -59.07
CA ALA A 370 -18.63 13.96 -59.50
C ALA A 370 -18.07 14.38 -60.87
N ILE A 371 -18.77 15.21 -61.64
CA ILE A 371 -18.42 15.52 -63.04
C ILE A 371 -17.02 16.12 -63.21
N ASN A 372 -16.60 17.02 -62.31
CA ASN A 372 -15.29 17.66 -62.39
C ASN A 372 -14.17 16.66 -62.11
N ALA A 373 -14.34 15.82 -61.08
CA ALA A 373 -13.39 14.77 -60.74
C ALA A 373 -13.27 13.71 -61.86
N VAL A 374 -14.37 13.35 -62.52
CA VAL A 374 -14.35 12.43 -63.67
C VAL A 374 -13.67 13.08 -64.89
N LYS A 375 -13.90 14.37 -65.14
CA LYS A 375 -13.20 15.10 -66.22
C LYS A 375 -11.68 15.15 -65.99
N ASP A 376 -11.25 15.41 -64.76
CA ASP A 376 -9.83 15.43 -64.40
C ASP A 376 -9.18 14.04 -64.53
N PHE A 377 -9.91 12.98 -64.16
CA PHE A 377 -9.46 11.60 -64.32
C PHE A 377 -9.30 11.17 -65.81
N LEU A 378 -10.09 11.73 -66.72
CA LEU A 378 -10.09 11.37 -68.15
C LEU A 378 -9.14 12.22 -69.01
N LYS A 379 -8.47 13.23 -68.43
CA LYS A 379 -7.42 13.99 -69.13
C LYS A 379 -6.26 13.04 -69.49
N PRO A 380 -5.67 13.17 -70.70
CA PRO A 380 -4.59 12.30 -71.15
C PRO A 380 -3.33 12.41 -70.29
#